data_AF-A0A969SR62-F1
#
_entry.id   AF-A0A969SR62-F1
#
_cell.length_a   1.000
_cell.length_b   1.000
_cell.length_c   1.000
_cell.angle_alpha   90.00
_cell.angle_beta   90.00
_cell.angle_gamma   90.00
#
_symmetry.space_group_name_H-M   'P 1'
#
loop_
_entity.id
_entity.type
_entity.pdbx_description
1 polymer ?
#
loop_
_entity_poly.entity_id
_entity_poly.type
_entity_poly.pdbx_seq_one_letter_code
_entity_poly.pdbx_strand_id
1 'polypeptide(L)'
;MSIDTLGNGDAGELTINTGKLIVKDGGIISSSAASTPGADEEFSLLLPTGTGKAGNLEINARESVQIIGTTPDGFNISSLETNGGGGDGGKIDIKTPELIVRDGGQISAITLGIGNGGTIEIDAPLSVEVVGTHPTFNFLRSKVTTNSVGSLATGDAGNIKITTPKLIVSDRAEISALTTGGGKGGTIELNSKSISLNNGVQITARTLGEKKAGNIILNADNLEVTNNAQINTSTSSSGDAGDINIQVQNDITLTGENTGIFANTAENSTGNGGKIIIDPIMVTVKDGASIAVNSQGEGIGGDIELIAGTLNLDNGAIDAKTRSNTGGNIALKVDKILFMFHNSQISTTAGNEQFGGNGGNISINTPFIVAFPTDGAGNDITANAFTGNGGNVNINSQFLFGIESRNKTTSVNDITASSEFGQPGAININTPGIDPTRSLTNLPQGRVNAEVSQNCQASRGGTTAKLYNIGTGGIPHNPEALSNPEPFMNADLIPLQPAMRNIPERRENDSTISKSTVPTQTLPCQE
;
A
#
# COMPACT_ATOMS: atom_id res chain seq x y z
N MET A 1 -18.61 2.76 37.13
CA MET A 1 -19.90 2.03 37.22
C MET A 1 -19.59 0.59 36.91
N SER A 2 -19.93 -0.36 37.77
CA SER A 2 -19.50 -1.75 37.59
C SER A 2 -20.62 -2.69 38.01
N ILE A 3 -20.78 -3.77 37.25
CA ILE A 3 -21.58 -4.95 37.58
C ILE A 3 -20.74 -6.23 37.45
N ASP A 4 -19.46 -6.09 37.78
CA ASP A 4 -18.47 -7.16 37.64
C ASP A 4 -18.75 -8.33 38.58
N THR A 5 -18.36 -9.52 38.16
CA THR A 5 -18.35 -10.71 38.99
C THR A 5 -16.93 -11.17 39.31
N LEU A 6 -16.76 -11.76 40.48
CA LEU A 6 -15.52 -12.41 40.90
C LEU A 6 -15.75 -13.93 40.95
N GLY A 7 -14.80 -14.69 40.42
CA GLY A 7 -14.83 -16.16 40.43
C GLY A 7 -15.62 -16.75 39.26
N ASN A 8 -16.51 -17.71 39.53
CA ASN A 8 -17.15 -18.53 38.47
C ASN A 8 -18.51 -18.00 37.98
N GLY A 9 -19.01 -16.90 38.55
CA GLY A 9 -20.30 -16.31 38.15
C GLY A 9 -20.16 -15.43 36.91
N ASP A 10 -21.18 -15.45 36.05
CA ASP A 10 -21.25 -14.58 34.87
C ASP A 10 -21.60 -13.13 35.27
N ALA A 11 -20.95 -12.16 34.64
CA ALA A 11 -21.25 -10.74 34.85
C ALA A 11 -22.56 -10.33 34.16
N GLY A 12 -23.19 -9.28 34.67
CA GLY A 12 -24.54 -8.88 34.26
C GLY A 12 -24.59 -8.04 32.98
N GLU A 13 -25.74 -7.43 32.72
CA GLU A 13 -25.90 -6.49 31.59
C GLU A 13 -26.06 -5.06 32.11
N LEU A 14 -25.33 -4.12 31.51
CA LEU A 14 -25.37 -2.71 31.84
C LEU A 14 -25.82 -1.88 30.63
N THR A 15 -26.98 -1.23 30.75
CA THR A 15 -27.46 -0.29 29.74
C THR A 15 -27.37 1.15 30.24
N ILE A 16 -26.74 2.03 29.47
CA ILE A 16 -26.60 3.46 29.76
C ILE A 16 -27.32 4.26 28.68
N ASN A 17 -28.36 5.00 29.09
CA ASN A 17 -29.07 5.95 28.23
C ASN A 17 -28.78 7.38 28.72
N THR A 18 -28.15 8.20 27.88
CA THR A 18 -27.77 9.57 28.27
C THR A 18 -27.78 10.53 27.07
N GLY A 19 -27.68 11.84 27.34
CA GLY A 19 -27.31 12.81 26.30
C GLY A 19 -25.84 12.63 25.94
N LYS A 20 -24.97 12.85 26.92
CA LYS A 20 -23.52 12.76 26.79
C LYS A 20 -22.95 11.80 27.83
N LEU A 21 -22.01 10.94 27.43
CA LEU A 21 -21.21 10.11 28.32
C LEU A 21 -19.75 10.55 28.29
N ILE A 22 -19.17 10.83 29.45
CA ILE A 22 -17.74 11.16 29.58
C ILE A 22 -17.14 10.26 30.65
N VAL A 23 -16.17 9.45 30.24
CA VAL A 23 -15.35 8.60 31.08
C VAL A 23 -13.94 9.17 31.05
N LYS A 24 -13.49 9.78 32.14
CA LYS A 24 -12.22 10.51 32.18
C LYS A 24 -11.50 10.34 33.52
N ASP A 25 -10.22 10.71 33.55
CA ASP A 25 -9.37 10.74 34.74
C ASP A 25 -9.31 9.39 35.49
N GLY A 26 -9.31 8.27 34.73
CA GLY A 26 -9.30 6.90 35.25
C GLY A 26 -10.68 6.35 35.64
N GLY A 27 -11.76 6.97 35.16
CA GLY A 27 -13.10 6.43 35.33
C GLY A 27 -13.28 5.10 34.57
N ILE A 28 -13.93 4.13 35.18
CA ILE A 28 -14.17 2.80 34.58
C ILE A 28 -15.66 2.50 34.54
N ILE A 29 -16.14 2.01 33.39
CA ILE A 29 -17.47 1.41 33.23
C ILE A 29 -17.29 -0.05 32.80
N SER A 30 -17.73 -0.99 33.64
CA SER A 30 -17.40 -2.41 33.45
C SER A 30 -18.57 -3.37 33.67
N SER A 31 -18.56 -4.45 32.89
CA SER A 31 -19.30 -5.70 33.10
C SER A 31 -18.38 -6.89 32.82
N SER A 32 -17.30 -6.97 33.59
CA SER A 32 -16.24 -7.95 33.45
C SER A 32 -16.39 -9.11 34.43
N ALA A 33 -15.93 -10.29 34.04
CA ALA A 33 -15.80 -11.43 34.94
C ALA A 33 -14.32 -11.58 35.31
N ALA A 34 -13.95 -11.15 36.52
CA ALA A 34 -12.57 -11.18 36.96
C ALA A 34 -12.18 -12.56 37.49
N SER A 35 -10.97 -13.00 37.15
CA SER A 35 -10.38 -14.20 37.71
C SER A 35 -9.86 -13.95 39.12
N THR A 36 -10.15 -14.88 40.03
CA THR A 36 -9.44 -14.95 41.31
C THR A 36 -8.18 -15.80 41.14
N PRO A 37 -7.04 -15.44 41.75
CA PRO A 37 -6.00 -16.43 42.05
C PRO A 37 -6.64 -17.54 42.89
N GLY A 38 -6.44 -18.80 42.55
CA GLY A 38 -7.06 -19.90 43.28
C GLY A 38 -6.64 -19.90 44.76
N ALA A 39 -7.59 -20.22 45.64
CA ALA A 39 -7.39 -20.26 47.09
C ALA A 39 -6.73 -21.57 47.58
N ASP A 40 -6.38 -22.48 46.67
CA ASP A 40 -5.67 -23.72 46.94
C ASP A 40 -4.16 -23.58 46.75
N GLU A 41 -3.47 -24.02 47.78
CA GLU A 41 -2.05 -23.84 48.05
C GLU A 41 -1.14 -24.49 46.98
N GLU A 42 0.05 -23.90 46.84
CA GLU A 42 1.24 -24.36 46.08
C GLU A 42 1.25 -24.28 44.54
N PHE A 43 0.13 -24.11 43.82
CA PHE A 43 0.17 -24.05 42.33
C PHE A 43 -0.74 -23.00 41.66
N SER A 44 -1.13 -21.94 42.38
CA SER A 44 -2.11 -20.93 41.92
C SER A 44 -1.53 -19.64 41.30
N LEU A 45 -0.30 -19.69 40.76
CA LEU A 45 0.35 -18.53 40.12
C LEU A 45 0.21 -18.47 38.59
N LEU A 46 -0.51 -19.41 37.95
CA LEU A 46 -0.49 -19.55 36.49
C LEU A 46 -1.87 -19.69 35.80
N LEU A 47 -2.99 -19.72 36.53
CA LEU A 47 -4.31 -19.91 35.93
C LEU A 47 -5.34 -18.89 36.44
N PRO A 48 -6.00 -18.12 35.55
CA PRO A 48 -7.25 -17.46 35.87
C PRO A 48 -8.28 -18.52 36.27
N THR A 49 -8.59 -18.68 37.56
CA THR A 49 -9.50 -19.75 38.02
C THR A 49 -10.98 -19.41 37.85
N GLY A 50 -11.31 -18.14 37.63
CA GLY A 50 -12.68 -17.69 37.41
C GLY A 50 -13.18 -18.03 36.00
N THR A 51 -14.12 -18.98 35.89
CA THR A 51 -14.71 -19.41 34.61
C THR A 51 -15.88 -18.55 34.13
N GLY A 52 -16.25 -17.52 34.90
CA GLY A 52 -17.39 -16.66 34.58
C GLY A 52 -17.20 -15.94 33.25
N LYS A 53 -18.29 -15.79 32.50
CA LYS A 53 -18.33 -14.98 31.27
C LYS A 53 -18.54 -13.51 31.61
N ALA A 54 -17.87 -12.63 30.89
CA ALA A 54 -18.17 -11.22 30.97
C ALA A 54 -19.55 -10.94 30.38
N GLY A 55 -20.18 -9.89 30.89
CA GLY A 55 -21.51 -9.49 30.51
C GLY A 55 -21.51 -8.41 29.43
N ASN A 56 -22.66 -7.80 29.17
CA ASN A 56 -22.81 -6.85 28.08
C ASN A 56 -22.87 -5.40 28.58
N LEU A 57 -22.33 -4.49 27.79
CA LEU A 57 -22.41 -3.05 27.97
C LEU A 57 -23.07 -2.42 26.74
N GLU A 58 -24.27 -1.88 26.92
CA GLU A 58 -24.99 -1.14 25.89
C GLU A 58 -25.00 0.36 26.24
N ILE A 59 -24.50 1.20 25.35
CA ILE A 59 -24.44 2.65 25.53
C ILE A 59 -25.22 3.33 24.41
N ASN A 60 -26.28 4.04 24.79
CA ASN A 60 -27.08 4.88 23.90
C ASN A 60 -26.93 6.34 24.33
N ALA A 61 -26.06 7.08 23.65
CA ALA A 61 -25.83 8.50 23.89
C ALA A 61 -26.40 9.34 22.74
N ARG A 62 -27.17 10.39 23.04
CA ARG A 62 -27.80 11.24 22.01
C ARG A 62 -26.86 12.30 21.42
N GLU A 63 -25.73 12.56 22.05
CA GLU A 63 -24.78 13.60 21.67
C GLU A 63 -23.38 13.02 21.42
N SER A 64 -22.72 12.48 22.46
CA SER A 64 -21.38 11.92 22.33
C SER A 64 -21.03 10.94 23.44
N VAL A 65 -20.08 10.06 23.13
CA VAL A 65 -19.36 9.21 24.11
C VAL A 65 -17.88 9.59 24.04
N GLN A 66 -17.28 9.86 25.20
CA GLN A 66 -15.88 10.27 25.32
C GLN A 66 -15.17 9.42 26.37
N ILE A 67 -14.06 8.78 25.99
CA ILE A 67 -13.18 8.02 26.87
C ILE A 67 -11.79 8.64 26.81
N ILE A 68 -11.38 9.33 27.87
CA ILE A 68 -10.23 10.24 27.83
C ILE A 68 -9.27 9.98 28.99
N GLY A 69 -8.01 9.76 28.66
CA GLY A 69 -6.93 9.85 29.63
C GLY A 69 -6.81 8.65 30.57
N THR A 70 -5.98 8.85 31.58
CA THR A 70 -5.79 7.97 32.73
C THR A 70 -5.72 8.83 33.99
N THR A 71 -5.59 8.24 35.17
CA THR A 71 -5.16 8.98 36.37
C THR A 71 -3.75 9.56 36.14
N PRO A 72 -3.38 10.66 36.84
CA PRO A 72 -2.08 11.33 36.65
C PRO A 72 -0.85 10.43 36.89
N ASP A 73 -1.00 9.40 37.71
CA ASP A 73 0.01 8.39 37.99
C ASP A 73 0.11 7.29 36.91
N GLY A 74 -0.80 7.29 35.93
CA GLY A 74 -0.86 6.32 34.85
C GLY A 74 -1.43 4.96 35.24
N PHE A 75 -1.87 4.76 36.48
CA PHE A 75 -2.29 3.45 36.97
C PHE A 75 -3.71 3.06 36.57
N ASN A 76 -4.65 4.01 36.53
CA ASN A 76 -6.04 3.74 36.17
C ASN A 76 -6.36 4.36 34.81
N ILE A 77 -6.69 3.52 33.85
CA ILE A 77 -7.06 3.94 32.51
C ILE A 77 -8.55 4.28 32.49
N SER A 78 -8.92 5.38 31.82
CA SER A 78 -10.33 5.62 31.55
C SER A 78 -10.84 4.58 30.56
N SER A 79 -11.83 3.77 30.93
CA SER A 79 -12.19 2.60 30.12
C SER A 79 -13.66 2.18 30.13
N LEU A 80 -14.05 1.50 29.04
CA LEU A 80 -15.23 0.67 28.92
C LEU A 80 -14.78 -0.80 28.82
N GLU A 81 -15.27 -1.68 29.70
CA GLU A 81 -14.72 -3.02 29.85
C GLU A 81 -15.76 -4.13 29.97
N THR A 82 -15.62 -5.18 29.16
CA THR A 82 -16.35 -6.45 29.29
C THR A 82 -15.36 -7.61 29.17
N ASN A 83 -14.37 -7.61 30.07
CA ASN A 83 -13.22 -8.52 30.02
C ASN A 83 -13.54 -9.86 30.69
N GLY A 84 -13.23 -10.97 30.03
CA GLY A 84 -13.33 -12.33 30.56
C GLY A 84 -12.00 -12.80 31.15
N GLY A 85 -11.96 -13.06 32.45
CA GLY A 85 -10.74 -13.55 33.12
C GLY A 85 -10.35 -14.96 32.67
N GLY A 86 -11.27 -15.92 32.83
CA GLY A 86 -11.13 -17.29 32.31
C GLY A 86 -12.24 -17.70 31.33
N GLY A 87 -13.43 -17.09 31.43
CA GLY A 87 -14.53 -17.25 30.48
C GLY A 87 -14.49 -16.27 29.31
N ASP A 88 -15.54 -16.27 28.50
CA ASP A 88 -15.64 -15.44 27.30
C ASP A 88 -15.70 -13.94 27.65
N GLY A 89 -15.09 -13.10 26.83
CA GLY A 89 -15.30 -11.64 26.82
C GLY A 89 -16.72 -11.30 26.37
N GLY A 90 -17.24 -10.18 26.86
CA GLY A 90 -18.62 -9.76 26.64
C GLY A 90 -18.82 -8.88 25.41
N LYS A 91 -20.03 -8.34 25.25
CA LYS A 91 -20.34 -7.39 24.16
C LYS A 91 -20.29 -5.95 24.65
N ILE A 92 -19.64 -5.06 23.90
CA ILE A 92 -19.80 -3.60 24.01
C ILE A 92 -20.52 -3.11 22.76
N ASP A 93 -21.71 -2.53 22.92
CA ASP A 93 -22.49 -1.89 21.85
C ASP A 93 -22.62 -0.39 22.14
N ILE A 94 -22.09 0.45 21.25
CA ILE A 94 -22.09 1.90 21.41
C ILE A 94 -22.84 2.55 20.25
N LYS A 95 -23.96 3.20 20.56
CA LYS A 95 -24.73 4.04 19.64
C LYS A 95 -24.66 5.50 20.07
N THR A 96 -24.00 6.34 19.26
CA THR A 96 -23.75 7.74 19.60
C THR A 96 -23.42 8.54 18.35
N PRO A 97 -23.85 9.80 18.17
CA PRO A 97 -23.42 10.59 17.00
C PRO A 97 -21.89 10.66 16.85
N GLU A 98 -21.18 10.90 17.95
CA GLU A 98 -19.72 10.98 17.99
C GLU A 98 -19.14 10.08 19.08
N LEU A 99 -18.07 9.35 18.73
CA LEU A 99 -17.24 8.61 19.69
C LEU A 99 -15.81 9.14 19.67
N ILE A 100 -15.27 9.45 20.85
CA ILE A 100 -13.91 9.96 21.04
C ILE A 100 -13.18 9.09 22.06
N VAL A 101 -12.06 8.49 21.67
CA VAL A 101 -11.15 7.74 22.53
C VAL A 101 -9.76 8.39 22.46
N ARG A 102 -9.29 9.00 23.55
CA ARG A 102 -8.10 9.86 23.53
C ARG A 102 -7.18 9.70 24.73
N ASP A 103 -5.93 10.12 24.56
CA ASP A 103 -4.93 10.30 25.62
C ASP A 103 -4.68 9.06 26.48
N GLY A 104 -4.82 7.86 25.90
CA GLY A 104 -4.65 6.58 26.60
C GLY A 104 -5.95 5.90 27.04
N GLY A 105 -7.13 6.49 26.77
CA GLY A 105 -8.43 5.89 27.04
C GLY A 105 -8.69 4.61 26.24
N GLN A 106 -9.51 3.69 26.77
CA GLN A 106 -9.66 2.34 26.19
C GLN A 106 -11.11 1.83 26.12
N ILE A 107 -11.39 1.02 25.10
CA ILE A 107 -12.59 0.18 24.98
C ILE A 107 -12.11 -1.26 24.83
N SER A 108 -12.52 -2.14 25.74
CA SER A 108 -11.92 -3.47 25.89
C SER A 108 -12.96 -4.56 26.12
N ALA A 109 -12.94 -5.58 25.28
CA ALA A 109 -13.68 -6.82 25.47
C ALA A 109 -12.73 -8.01 25.29
N ILE A 110 -11.68 -8.06 26.11
CA ILE A 110 -10.62 -9.08 25.99
C ILE A 110 -10.94 -10.36 26.75
N THR A 111 -10.18 -11.41 26.49
CA THR A 111 -10.09 -12.63 27.32
C THR A 111 -8.64 -12.85 27.76
N LEU A 112 -8.46 -13.27 29.02
CA LEU A 112 -7.15 -13.60 29.62
C LEU A 112 -6.90 -15.11 29.77
N GLY A 113 -7.88 -15.94 29.40
CA GLY A 113 -7.90 -17.38 29.67
C GLY A 113 -8.38 -18.22 28.49
N ILE A 114 -9.07 -19.33 28.79
CA ILE A 114 -9.48 -20.31 27.78
C ILE A 114 -10.70 -19.87 26.95
N GLY A 115 -11.50 -18.93 27.46
CA GLY A 115 -12.65 -18.36 26.75
C GLY A 115 -12.24 -17.46 25.59
N ASN A 116 -13.19 -17.15 24.70
CA ASN A 116 -12.96 -16.32 23.52
C ASN A 116 -13.03 -14.82 23.85
N GLY A 117 -12.39 -13.98 23.04
CA GLY A 117 -12.54 -12.53 23.12
C GLY A 117 -13.96 -12.09 22.79
N GLY A 118 -14.36 -10.94 23.33
CA GLY A 118 -15.70 -10.39 23.19
C GLY A 118 -15.94 -9.65 21.87
N THR A 119 -17.07 -8.96 21.76
CA THR A 119 -17.42 -8.20 20.55
C THR A 119 -17.58 -6.73 20.85
N ILE A 120 -17.00 -5.86 20.02
CA ILE A 120 -17.20 -4.40 20.09
C ILE A 120 -17.91 -3.96 18.82
N GLU A 121 -19.11 -3.39 18.98
CA GLU A 121 -19.90 -2.78 17.91
C GLU A 121 -20.05 -1.29 18.19
N ILE A 122 -19.63 -0.46 17.24
CA ILE A 122 -19.72 1.00 17.32
C ILE A 122 -20.50 1.50 16.11
N ASP A 123 -21.62 2.16 16.37
CA ASP A 123 -22.41 2.90 15.38
C ASP A 123 -22.39 4.39 15.72
N ALA A 124 -21.65 5.16 14.91
CA ALA A 124 -21.53 6.59 15.09
C ALA A 124 -21.81 7.37 13.80
N PRO A 125 -23.03 7.91 13.61
CA PRO A 125 -23.44 8.52 12.35
C PRO A 125 -22.75 9.85 12.01
N LEU A 126 -21.86 10.38 12.86
CA LEU A 126 -21.02 11.54 12.53
C LEU A 126 -19.53 11.17 12.43
N SER A 127 -18.92 10.67 13.52
CA SER A 127 -17.49 10.34 13.53
C SER A 127 -17.08 9.39 14.66
N VAL A 128 -16.00 8.64 14.41
CA VAL A 128 -15.23 7.92 15.42
C VAL A 128 -13.78 8.40 15.37
N GLU A 129 -13.23 8.74 16.53
CA GLU A 129 -11.86 9.18 16.68
C GLU A 129 -11.14 8.38 17.76
N VAL A 130 -10.04 7.70 17.41
CA VAL A 130 -9.17 6.98 18.34
C VAL A 130 -7.77 7.57 18.22
N VAL A 131 -7.36 8.40 19.17
CA VAL A 131 -6.18 9.27 18.99
C VAL A 131 -5.25 9.21 20.18
N GLY A 132 -3.96 9.12 19.91
CA GLY A 132 -2.92 9.45 20.87
C GLY A 132 -2.53 8.34 21.84
N THR A 133 -1.63 8.75 22.74
CA THR A 133 -1.16 7.98 23.87
C THR A 133 -1.24 8.87 25.12
N HIS A 134 -1.07 8.27 26.29
CA HIS A 134 -0.98 9.04 27.51
C HIS A 134 0.22 10.01 27.46
N PRO A 135 0.07 11.29 27.89
CA PRO A 135 1.10 12.33 27.73
C PRO A 135 2.46 12.00 28.35
N THR A 136 2.47 11.35 29.51
CA THR A 136 3.70 10.95 30.23
C THR A 136 4.13 9.51 29.88
N PHE A 137 3.21 8.57 30.07
CA PHE A 137 3.40 7.14 29.79
C PHE A 137 3.02 6.78 28.34
N ASN A 138 3.85 7.17 27.38
CA ASN A 138 3.59 7.00 25.94
C ASN A 138 3.41 5.54 25.45
N PHE A 139 3.60 4.54 26.32
CA PHE A 139 3.27 3.14 26.07
C PHE A 139 1.79 2.82 26.27
N LEU A 140 1.06 3.65 27.04
CA LEU A 140 -0.39 3.58 27.19
C LEU A 140 -1.03 4.27 25.98
N ARG A 141 -1.43 3.47 24.99
CA ARG A 141 -2.10 3.96 23.79
C ARG A 141 -3.60 4.09 24.02
N SER A 142 -4.26 4.98 23.28
CA SER A 142 -5.70 4.92 23.11
C SER A 142 -6.06 3.65 22.32
N LYS A 143 -7.00 2.83 22.81
CA LYS A 143 -7.28 1.50 22.21
C LYS A 143 -8.75 1.14 22.07
N VAL A 144 -9.05 0.38 21.02
CA VAL A 144 -10.26 -0.46 20.90
C VAL A 144 -9.81 -1.90 20.69
N THR A 145 -10.14 -2.82 21.62
CA THR A 145 -9.51 -4.14 21.67
C THR A 145 -10.43 -5.30 22.07
N THR A 146 -10.31 -6.42 21.35
CA THR A 146 -11.01 -7.71 21.61
C THR A 146 -10.05 -8.89 21.73
N ASN A 147 -8.80 -8.59 22.08
CA ASN A 147 -7.71 -9.57 22.09
C ASN A 147 -7.97 -10.80 22.95
N SER A 148 -7.35 -11.91 22.54
CA SER A 148 -7.12 -13.10 23.38
C SER A 148 -5.66 -13.10 23.83
N VAL A 149 -5.42 -12.86 25.12
CA VAL A 149 -4.09 -12.60 25.67
C VAL A 149 -3.75 -13.59 26.78
N GLY A 150 -2.55 -14.17 26.73
CA GLY A 150 -2.06 -15.13 27.72
C GLY A 150 -1.31 -16.30 27.08
N SER A 151 -0.30 -16.82 27.77
CA SER A 151 0.49 -17.98 27.32
C SER A 151 -0.31 -19.29 27.29
N LEU A 152 -1.43 -19.34 28.01
CA LEU A 152 -2.37 -20.45 28.06
C LEU A 152 -3.73 -20.09 27.44
N ALA A 153 -3.85 -18.92 26.79
CA ALA A 153 -5.10 -18.51 26.17
C ALA A 153 -5.37 -19.42 24.96
N THR A 154 -6.41 -20.26 25.02
CA THR A 154 -6.78 -21.16 23.92
C THR A 154 -7.95 -20.65 23.09
N GLY A 155 -8.68 -19.65 23.61
CA GLY A 155 -9.83 -19.06 22.96
C GLY A 155 -9.43 -18.11 21.83
N ASP A 156 -10.30 -18.02 20.83
CA ASP A 156 -10.13 -17.14 19.68
C ASP A 156 -10.28 -15.67 20.12
N ALA A 157 -9.58 -14.75 19.48
CA ALA A 157 -9.79 -13.32 19.70
C ALA A 157 -11.15 -12.89 19.12
N GLY A 158 -11.73 -11.86 19.71
CA GLY A 158 -13.07 -11.40 19.41
C GLY A 158 -13.14 -10.40 18.25
N ASN A 159 -14.33 -9.90 17.92
CA ASN A 159 -14.55 -9.10 16.72
C ASN A 159 -14.81 -7.61 17.01
N ILE A 160 -14.33 -6.74 16.12
CA ILE A 160 -14.57 -5.29 16.18
C ILE A 160 -15.31 -4.87 14.92
N LYS A 161 -16.44 -4.17 15.06
CA LYS A 161 -17.17 -3.54 13.96
C LYS A 161 -17.35 -2.06 14.25
N ILE A 162 -16.87 -1.20 13.35
CA ILE A 162 -17.04 0.25 13.44
C ILE A 162 -17.77 0.74 12.20
N THR A 163 -18.90 1.43 12.40
CA THR A 163 -19.69 2.05 11.34
C THR A 163 -19.80 3.55 11.61
N THR A 164 -19.30 4.36 10.68
CA THR A 164 -19.27 5.83 10.81
C THR A 164 -19.02 6.48 9.45
N PRO A 165 -19.48 7.70 9.15
CA PRO A 165 -19.03 8.38 7.94
C PRO A 165 -17.53 8.75 7.94
N LYS A 166 -16.95 8.93 9.13
CA LYS A 166 -15.56 9.38 9.29
C LYS A 166 -14.89 8.61 10.43
N LEU A 167 -13.80 7.92 10.11
CA LEU A 167 -12.94 7.24 11.07
C LEU A 167 -11.55 7.87 11.03
N ILE A 168 -11.13 8.44 12.17
CA ILE A 168 -9.77 8.94 12.36
C ILE A 168 -9.09 8.07 13.41
N VAL A 169 -7.95 7.51 13.05
CA VAL A 169 -7.04 6.86 14.00
C VAL A 169 -5.69 7.52 13.85
N SER A 170 -5.15 8.11 14.92
CA SER A 170 -3.87 8.82 14.84
C SER A 170 -2.99 8.67 16.07
N ASP A 171 -1.73 9.05 15.93
CA ASP A 171 -0.79 9.28 17.02
C ASP A 171 -0.58 8.02 17.89
N ARG A 172 -0.25 6.91 17.21
CA ARG A 172 0.07 5.59 17.79
C ARG A 172 -1.11 4.87 18.46
N ALA A 173 -2.34 5.35 18.27
CA ALA A 173 -3.55 4.64 18.65
C ALA A 173 -3.64 3.24 18.01
N GLU A 174 -4.43 2.36 18.62
CA GLU A 174 -4.50 0.94 18.25
C GLU A 174 -5.96 0.43 18.18
N ILE A 175 -6.29 -0.27 17.09
CA ILE A 175 -7.50 -1.09 16.97
C ILE A 175 -7.04 -2.53 16.80
N SER A 176 -7.40 -3.42 17.72
CA SER A 176 -6.77 -4.73 17.83
C SER A 176 -7.74 -5.88 18.11
N ALA A 177 -7.63 -6.94 17.32
CA ALA A 177 -8.30 -8.23 17.51
C ALA A 177 -7.27 -9.37 17.48
N LEU A 178 -6.12 -9.18 18.12
CA LEU A 178 -5.00 -10.11 18.08
C LEU A 178 -5.17 -11.27 19.07
N THR A 179 -4.48 -12.38 18.78
CA THR A 179 -4.33 -13.51 19.71
C THR A 179 -2.85 -13.72 20.05
N THR A 180 -2.53 -13.92 21.32
CA THR A 180 -1.17 -14.33 21.75
C THR A 180 -1.07 -15.80 22.11
N GLY A 181 -2.20 -16.50 22.19
CA GLY A 181 -2.27 -17.90 22.59
C GLY A 181 -2.69 -18.83 21.45
N GLY A 182 -3.16 -20.03 21.76
CA GLY A 182 -3.53 -21.08 20.79
C GLY A 182 -4.85 -20.85 20.03
N GLY A 183 -5.53 -19.72 20.22
CA GLY A 183 -6.74 -19.33 19.48
C GLY A 183 -6.43 -18.69 18.11
N LYS A 184 -7.46 -18.54 17.26
CA LYS A 184 -7.42 -17.73 16.03
C LYS A 184 -7.45 -16.24 16.35
N GLY A 185 -6.94 -15.40 15.45
CA GLY A 185 -7.18 -13.96 15.53
C GLY A 185 -8.63 -13.61 15.18
N GLY A 186 -9.10 -12.46 15.65
CA GLY A 186 -10.47 -11.99 15.46
C GLY A 186 -10.63 -11.11 14.22
N THR A 187 -11.86 -10.77 13.86
CA THR A 187 -12.13 -9.95 12.67
C THR A 187 -12.30 -8.48 13.03
N ILE A 188 -11.69 -7.59 12.24
CA ILE A 188 -11.91 -6.14 12.30
C ILE A 188 -12.65 -5.72 11.04
N GLU A 189 -13.85 -5.17 11.19
CA GLU A 189 -14.68 -4.64 10.11
C GLU A 189 -14.85 -3.12 10.30
N LEU A 190 -14.33 -2.31 9.37
CA LEU A 190 -14.51 -0.86 9.39
C LEU A 190 -15.31 -0.42 8.15
N ASN A 191 -16.46 0.20 8.40
CA ASN A 191 -17.34 0.73 7.38
C ASN A 191 -17.38 2.25 7.53
N SER A 192 -16.70 2.97 6.63
CA SER A 192 -16.68 4.42 6.69
C SER A 192 -16.45 5.11 5.38
N LYS A 193 -17.09 6.25 5.11
CA LYS A 193 -16.83 7.00 3.87
C LYS A 193 -15.37 7.44 3.78
N SER A 194 -14.77 7.86 4.89
CA SER A 194 -13.37 8.24 4.95
C SER A 194 -12.68 7.57 6.13
N ILE A 195 -11.54 6.93 5.86
CA ILE A 195 -10.65 6.36 6.88
C ILE A 195 -9.29 7.04 6.74
N SER A 196 -8.81 7.67 7.83
CA SER A 196 -7.48 8.29 7.90
C SER A 196 -6.70 7.68 9.06
N LEU A 197 -5.58 7.03 8.72
CA LEU A 197 -4.65 6.38 9.64
C LEU A 197 -3.30 7.11 9.56
N ASN A 198 -2.85 7.67 10.68
CA ASN A 198 -1.68 8.55 10.68
C ASN A 198 -0.79 8.36 11.91
N ASN A 199 0.51 8.61 11.78
CA ASN A 199 1.47 8.71 12.89
C ASN A 199 1.58 7.42 13.73
N GLY A 200 2.05 6.32 13.13
CA GLY A 200 2.41 5.10 13.87
C GLY A 200 1.25 4.24 14.35
N VAL A 201 0.06 4.44 13.77
CA VAL A 201 -1.16 3.69 14.10
C VAL A 201 -1.06 2.22 13.73
N GLN A 202 -1.76 1.39 14.48
CA GLN A 202 -1.85 -0.06 14.24
C GLN A 202 -3.31 -0.50 14.21
N ILE A 203 -3.77 -0.99 13.05
CA ILE A 203 -4.99 -1.79 12.95
C ILE A 203 -4.55 -3.24 12.76
N THR A 204 -4.76 -4.08 13.77
CA THR A 204 -4.08 -5.39 13.85
C THR A 204 -5.00 -6.54 14.24
N ALA A 205 -4.96 -7.61 13.44
CA ALA A 205 -5.58 -8.90 13.75
C ALA A 205 -4.56 -10.05 13.78
N ARG A 206 -3.29 -9.73 14.08
CA ARG A 206 -2.16 -10.67 14.09
C ARG A 206 -2.33 -11.85 15.06
N THR A 207 -1.60 -12.93 14.80
CA THR A 207 -1.48 -14.10 15.70
C THR A 207 -0.03 -14.33 16.13
N LEU A 208 0.17 -14.68 17.40
CA LEU A 208 1.42 -15.28 17.89
C LEU A 208 1.30 -16.80 18.07
N GLY A 209 0.12 -17.35 17.82
CA GLY A 209 -0.22 -18.75 18.07
C GLY A 209 -0.14 -19.65 16.84
N GLU A 210 -0.52 -20.91 17.05
CA GLU A 210 -0.47 -21.96 16.02
C GLU A 210 -1.66 -21.93 15.06
N LYS A 211 -2.68 -21.12 15.34
CA LYS A 211 -3.87 -20.97 14.49
C LYS A 211 -3.78 -19.69 13.65
N LYS A 212 -4.54 -19.69 12.55
CA LYS A 212 -4.61 -18.58 11.58
C LYS A 212 -4.90 -17.24 12.26
N ALA A 213 -4.22 -16.19 11.80
CA ALA A 213 -4.51 -14.82 12.22
C ALA A 213 -5.91 -14.39 11.79
N GLY A 214 -6.37 -13.29 12.38
CA GLY A 214 -7.67 -12.72 12.10
C GLY A 214 -7.68 -11.90 10.80
N ASN A 215 -8.88 -11.59 10.32
CA ASN A 215 -9.07 -10.89 9.06
C ASN A 215 -9.38 -9.41 9.29
N ILE A 216 -9.05 -8.57 8.31
CA ILE A 216 -9.44 -7.16 8.29
C ILE A 216 -10.27 -6.88 7.04
N ILE A 217 -11.44 -6.28 7.24
CA ILE A 217 -12.37 -5.88 6.18
C ILE A 217 -12.56 -4.36 6.28
N LEU A 218 -12.27 -3.65 5.19
CA LEU A 218 -12.39 -2.20 5.09
C LEU A 218 -13.27 -1.83 3.92
N ASN A 219 -14.36 -1.12 4.20
CA ASN A 219 -15.24 -0.56 3.18
C ASN A 219 -15.24 0.97 3.31
N ALA A 220 -14.77 1.68 2.28
CA ALA A 220 -14.72 3.13 2.29
C ALA A 220 -14.90 3.82 0.94
N ASP A 221 -15.01 5.15 0.95
CA ASP A 221 -14.90 5.95 -0.27
C ASP A 221 -13.45 6.38 -0.49
N ASN A 222 -12.71 6.63 0.59
CA ASN A 222 -11.29 7.02 0.58
C ASN A 222 -10.55 6.41 1.77
N LEU A 223 -9.34 5.92 1.53
CA LEU A 223 -8.42 5.41 2.55
C LEU A 223 -7.07 6.12 2.47
N GLU A 224 -6.67 6.74 3.57
CA GLU A 224 -5.36 7.37 3.72
C GLU A 224 -4.59 6.67 4.85
N VAL A 225 -3.40 6.15 4.55
CA VAL A 225 -2.49 5.52 5.52
C VAL A 225 -1.13 6.19 5.40
N THR A 226 -0.71 6.90 6.45
CA THR A 226 0.47 7.78 6.40
C THR A 226 1.34 7.66 7.65
N ASN A 227 2.61 8.04 7.52
CA ASN A 227 3.53 8.28 8.63
C ASN A 227 3.67 7.09 9.60
N ASN A 228 4.14 5.95 9.11
CA ASN A 228 4.35 4.70 9.85
C ASN A 228 3.05 4.00 10.32
N ALA A 229 1.89 4.36 9.77
CA ALA A 229 0.63 3.68 10.06
C ALA A 229 0.52 2.33 9.32
N GLN A 230 -0.05 1.31 9.96
CA GLN A 230 -0.10 -0.05 9.44
C GLN A 230 -1.47 -0.71 9.62
N ILE A 231 -1.88 -1.46 8.59
CA ILE A 231 -2.99 -2.43 8.63
C ILE A 231 -2.37 -3.83 8.55
N ASN A 232 -2.58 -4.69 9.55
CA ASN A 232 -1.71 -5.84 9.78
C ASN A 232 -2.45 -7.11 10.25
N THR A 233 -2.31 -8.21 9.50
CA THR A 233 -2.84 -9.55 9.82
C THR A 233 -1.74 -10.62 9.93
N SER A 234 -0.50 -10.19 10.21
CA SER A 234 0.67 -11.06 10.17
C SER A 234 0.65 -12.19 11.19
N THR A 235 1.49 -13.20 10.96
CA THR A 235 1.73 -14.32 11.89
C THR A 235 3.19 -14.38 12.33
N SER A 236 3.45 -14.86 13.54
CA SER A 236 4.82 -15.09 14.04
C SER A 236 5.14 -16.54 14.43
N SER A 237 4.21 -17.47 14.26
CA SER A 237 4.37 -18.88 14.66
C SER A 237 3.92 -19.80 13.51
N SER A 238 3.32 -20.95 13.80
CA SER A 238 2.90 -21.93 12.78
C SER A 238 1.54 -21.65 12.14
N GLY A 239 0.72 -20.75 12.71
CA GLY A 239 -0.54 -20.34 12.08
C GLY A 239 -0.30 -19.48 10.84
N ASP A 240 -1.15 -19.59 9.81
CA ASP A 240 -1.07 -18.71 8.64
C ASP A 240 -1.42 -17.26 8.99
N ALA A 241 -0.90 -16.30 8.22
CA ALA A 241 -1.37 -14.91 8.29
C ALA A 241 -2.84 -14.81 7.84
N GLY A 242 -3.53 -13.79 8.35
CA GLY A 242 -4.93 -13.52 8.05
C GLY A 242 -5.09 -12.72 6.77
N ASP A 243 -6.32 -12.62 6.27
CA ASP A 243 -6.62 -11.96 5.00
C ASP A 243 -7.07 -10.51 5.22
N ILE A 244 -6.74 -9.64 4.26
CA ILE A 244 -7.13 -8.23 4.25
C ILE A 244 -7.94 -7.97 2.99
N ASN A 245 -9.19 -7.53 3.14
CA ASN A 245 -10.08 -7.15 2.04
C ASN A 245 -10.42 -5.66 2.14
N ILE A 246 -10.00 -4.88 1.15
CA ILE A 246 -10.18 -3.42 1.10
C ILE A 246 -10.97 -3.04 -0.13
N GLN A 247 -12.22 -2.64 0.08
CA GLN A 247 -13.11 -2.12 -0.95
C GLN A 247 -13.22 -0.61 -0.76
N VAL A 248 -12.65 0.15 -1.69
CA VAL A 248 -12.60 1.62 -1.59
C VAL A 248 -13.13 2.23 -2.87
N GLN A 249 -14.11 3.14 -2.83
CA GLN A 249 -14.72 3.64 -4.06
C GLN A 249 -13.77 4.50 -4.90
N ASN A 250 -12.99 5.39 -4.28
CA ASN A 250 -12.14 6.36 -4.99
C ASN A 250 -10.67 6.02 -4.83
N ASP A 251 -10.03 6.54 -3.78
CA ASP A 251 -8.58 6.59 -3.69
C ASP A 251 -8.06 5.87 -2.43
N ILE A 252 -6.99 5.09 -2.63
CA ILE A 252 -6.11 4.59 -1.57
C ILE A 252 -4.78 5.29 -1.69
N THR A 253 -4.35 5.97 -0.62
CA THR A 253 -3.04 6.61 -0.54
C THR A 253 -2.24 6.01 0.62
N LEU A 254 -1.10 5.40 0.31
CA LEU A 254 -0.12 4.90 1.26
C LEU A 254 1.16 5.73 1.13
N THR A 255 1.63 6.34 2.22
CA THR A 255 2.79 7.25 2.17
C THR A 255 3.67 7.20 3.41
N GLY A 256 4.97 7.04 3.19
CA GLY A 256 6.00 7.10 4.21
C GLY A 256 6.59 5.74 4.57
N GLU A 257 7.77 5.74 5.17
CA GLU A 257 8.43 4.52 5.62
C GLU A 257 7.60 3.76 6.66
N ASN A 258 7.77 2.43 6.71
CA ASN A 258 7.00 1.51 7.57
C ASN A 258 5.48 1.67 7.48
N THR A 259 4.98 2.27 6.40
CA THR A 259 3.56 2.49 6.17
C THR A 259 3.05 1.45 5.19
N GLY A 260 1.90 0.84 5.46
CA GLY A 260 1.39 -0.15 4.52
C GLY A 260 0.31 -1.08 5.02
N ILE A 261 0.04 -2.05 4.14
CA ILE A 261 -0.94 -3.13 4.33
C ILE A 261 -0.17 -4.44 4.31
N PHE A 262 -0.27 -5.22 5.40
CA PHE A 262 0.64 -6.34 5.65
C PHE A 262 -0.09 -7.61 6.09
N ALA A 263 0.07 -8.68 5.32
CA ALA A 263 -0.32 -10.04 5.70
C ALA A 263 0.91 -10.97 5.67
N ASN A 264 1.97 -10.56 6.37
CA ASN A 264 3.29 -11.17 6.33
C ASN A 264 3.45 -12.33 7.33
N THR A 265 4.53 -13.10 7.19
CA THR A 265 5.02 -14.03 8.20
C THR A 265 6.34 -13.52 8.78
N ALA A 266 6.56 -13.73 10.08
CA ALA A 266 7.81 -13.36 10.75
C ALA A 266 8.96 -14.34 10.47
N GLU A 267 10.19 -13.95 10.83
CA GLU A 267 11.42 -14.69 10.50
C GLU A 267 11.48 -16.15 11.00
N ASN A 268 10.78 -16.47 12.08
CA ASN A 268 10.74 -17.81 12.67
C ASN A 268 9.37 -18.49 12.49
N SER A 269 8.52 -17.94 11.62
CA SER A 269 7.20 -18.50 11.34
C SER A 269 7.30 -19.69 10.38
N THR A 270 6.48 -20.73 10.62
CA THR A 270 6.28 -21.82 9.66
C THR A 270 4.93 -21.73 8.93
N GLY A 271 4.09 -20.76 9.32
CA GLY A 271 2.84 -20.44 8.63
C GLY A 271 3.07 -19.73 7.31
N ASN A 272 2.05 -19.69 6.46
CA ASN A 272 2.09 -19.06 5.15
C ASN A 272 1.64 -17.58 5.21
N GLY A 273 2.05 -16.80 4.19
CA GLY A 273 1.55 -15.44 3.99
C GLY A 273 0.04 -15.42 3.70
N GLY A 274 -0.61 -14.30 4.03
CA GLY A 274 -2.06 -14.14 3.86
C GLY A 274 -2.42 -13.61 2.48
N LYS A 275 -3.72 -13.36 2.27
CA LYS A 275 -4.22 -12.72 1.04
C LYS A 275 -4.54 -11.24 1.28
N ILE A 276 -4.13 -10.38 0.35
CA ILE A 276 -4.56 -8.97 0.28
C ILE A 276 -5.39 -8.78 -1.00
N ILE A 277 -6.61 -8.28 -0.86
CA ILE A 277 -7.50 -7.90 -1.98
C ILE A 277 -7.80 -6.40 -1.87
N ILE A 278 -7.57 -5.67 -2.95
CA ILE A 278 -7.79 -4.22 -3.01
C ILE A 278 -8.53 -3.87 -4.30
N ASP A 279 -9.59 -3.07 -4.19
CA ASP A 279 -10.43 -2.66 -5.34
C ASP A 279 -10.84 -1.17 -5.28
N PRO A 280 -10.02 -0.23 -5.81
CA PRO A 280 -10.38 1.19 -5.91
C PRO A 280 -10.19 1.84 -7.30
N ILE A 281 -10.66 3.06 -7.49
CA ILE A 281 -10.38 3.81 -8.73
C ILE A 281 -8.88 4.14 -8.84
N MET A 282 -8.23 4.53 -7.75
CA MET A 282 -6.80 4.87 -7.75
C MET A 282 -6.09 4.28 -6.52
N VAL A 283 -4.89 3.75 -6.75
CA VAL A 283 -3.95 3.40 -5.69
C VAL A 283 -2.67 4.21 -5.90
N THR A 284 -2.24 4.91 -4.86
CA THR A 284 -0.91 5.53 -4.77
C THR A 284 -0.13 4.91 -3.61
N VAL A 285 1.03 4.33 -3.91
CA VAL A 285 1.98 3.82 -2.92
C VAL A 285 3.29 4.57 -3.11
N LYS A 286 3.70 5.36 -2.11
CA LYS A 286 4.88 6.20 -2.27
C LYS A 286 5.70 6.40 -1.01
N ASP A 287 6.87 7.01 -1.18
CA ASP A 287 7.76 7.44 -0.09
C ASP A 287 8.16 6.30 0.86
N GLY A 288 8.44 5.10 0.31
CA GLY A 288 8.82 3.90 1.06
C GLY A 288 7.65 3.06 1.59
N ALA A 289 6.41 3.43 1.28
CA ALA A 289 5.23 2.64 1.66
C ALA A 289 5.14 1.32 0.87
N SER A 290 4.42 0.34 1.42
CA SER A 290 4.28 -0.97 0.75
C SER A 290 2.95 -1.68 0.98
N ILE A 291 2.61 -2.55 0.04
CA ILE A 291 1.56 -3.58 0.17
C ILE A 291 2.28 -4.92 0.13
N ALA A 292 2.22 -5.71 1.20
CA ALA A 292 3.05 -6.92 1.26
C ALA A 292 2.40 -8.14 1.93
N VAL A 293 2.73 -9.30 1.37
CA VAL A 293 2.36 -10.65 1.84
C VAL A 293 3.61 -11.54 1.96
N ASN A 294 4.70 -10.94 2.41
CA ASN A 294 6.01 -11.56 2.46
C ASN A 294 6.05 -12.73 3.44
N SER A 295 6.80 -13.79 3.11
CA SER A 295 7.15 -14.84 4.07
C SER A 295 8.60 -14.71 4.51
N GLN A 296 8.85 -14.28 5.76
CA GLN A 296 10.21 -14.19 6.29
C GLN A 296 10.66 -15.52 6.94
N GLY A 297 9.75 -16.46 7.13
CA GLY A 297 10.02 -17.76 7.74
C GLY A 297 10.25 -18.89 6.75
N GLU A 298 9.68 -20.07 7.06
CA GLU A 298 9.75 -21.30 6.25
C GLU A 298 8.49 -21.53 5.38
N GLY A 299 7.42 -20.78 5.65
CA GLY A 299 6.18 -20.84 4.89
C GLY A 299 6.29 -20.22 3.50
N ILE A 300 5.27 -20.47 2.67
CA ILE A 300 5.15 -19.93 1.31
C ILE A 300 4.66 -18.47 1.38
N GLY A 301 5.03 -17.65 0.39
CA GLY A 301 4.53 -16.29 0.26
C GLY A 301 3.02 -16.23 0.02
N GLY A 302 2.39 -15.13 0.41
CA GLY A 302 0.95 -14.95 0.24
C GLY A 302 0.54 -14.45 -1.15
N ASP A 303 -0.71 -14.01 -1.26
CA ASP A 303 -1.31 -13.57 -2.53
C ASP A 303 -1.76 -12.11 -2.47
N ILE A 304 -1.43 -11.31 -3.48
CA ILE A 304 -1.95 -9.96 -3.68
C ILE A 304 -2.82 -9.93 -4.94
N GLU A 305 -4.06 -9.48 -4.80
CA GLU A 305 -4.96 -9.15 -5.90
C GLU A 305 -5.34 -7.68 -5.83
N LEU A 306 -4.85 -6.87 -6.77
CA LEU A 306 -5.13 -5.44 -6.87
C LEU A 306 -5.88 -5.16 -8.16
N ILE A 307 -7.11 -4.68 -8.00
CA ILE A 307 -7.99 -4.25 -9.09
C ILE A 307 -8.07 -2.75 -8.98
N ALA A 308 -7.62 -1.99 -9.98
CA ALA A 308 -7.68 -0.54 -9.91
C ALA A 308 -7.88 0.14 -11.25
N GLY A 309 -8.43 1.36 -11.23
CA GLY A 309 -8.40 2.23 -12.40
C GLY A 309 -6.98 2.64 -12.76
N THR A 310 -6.20 3.11 -11.77
CA THR A 310 -4.81 3.55 -11.94
C THR A 310 -3.98 3.14 -10.73
N LEU A 311 -2.76 2.66 -10.99
CA LEU A 311 -1.79 2.30 -9.96
C LEU A 311 -0.54 3.18 -10.12
N ASN A 312 -0.23 3.96 -9.10
CA ASN A 312 0.95 4.80 -9.03
C ASN A 312 1.91 4.29 -7.95
N LEU A 313 3.09 3.84 -8.35
CA LEU A 313 4.19 3.52 -7.45
C LEU A 313 5.26 4.60 -7.58
N ASP A 314 5.64 5.23 -6.48
CA ASP A 314 6.70 6.25 -6.43
C ASP A 314 7.60 6.04 -5.22
N ASN A 315 8.72 5.34 -5.39
CA ASN A 315 9.46 4.72 -4.28
C ASN A 315 8.52 3.86 -3.40
N GLY A 316 7.57 3.19 -4.03
CA GLY A 316 6.60 2.29 -3.40
C GLY A 316 6.82 0.84 -3.81
N ALA A 317 6.38 -0.10 -2.97
CA ALA A 317 6.54 -1.52 -3.23
C ALA A 317 5.23 -2.32 -3.13
N ILE A 318 5.09 -3.32 -4.00
CA ILE A 318 4.11 -4.40 -3.91
C ILE A 318 4.89 -5.71 -3.85
N ASP A 319 4.91 -6.34 -2.68
CA ASP A 319 5.83 -7.43 -2.39
C ASP A 319 5.12 -8.72 -1.92
N ALA A 320 5.49 -9.84 -2.53
CA ALA A 320 5.20 -11.19 -2.05
C ALA A 320 6.51 -12.01 -2.01
N LYS A 321 7.55 -11.38 -1.47
CA LYS A 321 8.92 -11.92 -1.35
C LYS A 321 8.97 -13.00 -0.28
N THR A 322 9.88 -13.96 -0.44
CA THR A 322 10.13 -14.96 0.59
C THR A 322 11.60 -15.13 0.92
N ARG A 323 11.91 -15.35 2.20
CA ARG A 323 13.27 -15.67 2.66
C ARG A 323 13.68 -17.08 2.23
N SER A 324 12.72 -18.00 2.20
CA SER A 324 12.91 -19.40 1.83
C SER A 324 11.72 -19.93 1.03
N ASN A 325 11.76 -21.20 0.61
CA ASN A 325 10.64 -21.90 -0.03
C ASN A 325 10.17 -21.21 -1.33
N THR A 326 8.87 -20.99 -1.53
CA THR A 326 8.31 -20.49 -2.80
C THR A 326 7.76 -19.07 -2.62
N GLY A 327 8.10 -18.18 -3.55
CA GLY A 327 7.57 -16.82 -3.64
C GLY A 327 6.04 -16.79 -3.75
N GLY A 328 5.42 -15.70 -3.30
CA GLY A 328 3.97 -15.53 -3.39
C GLY A 328 3.49 -15.16 -4.79
N ASN A 329 2.20 -14.84 -4.92
CA ASN A 329 1.61 -14.42 -6.20
C ASN A 329 1.12 -12.98 -6.15
N ILE A 330 1.38 -12.22 -7.21
CA ILE A 330 0.88 -10.86 -7.39
C ILE A 330 0.05 -10.83 -8.69
N ALA A 331 -1.22 -10.45 -8.58
CA ALA A 331 -2.13 -10.23 -9.69
C ALA A 331 -2.59 -8.78 -9.70
N LEU A 332 -2.17 -8.02 -10.72
CA LEU A 332 -2.54 -6.63 -10.93
C LEU A 332 -3.47 -6.52 -12.13
N LYS A 333 -4.71 -6.08 -11.91
CA LYS A 333 -5.70 -5.77 -12.93
C LYS A 333 -5.92 -4.26 -12.92
N VAL A 334 -5.25 -3.54 -13.80
CA VAL A 334 -5.28 -2.07 -13.83
C VAL A 334 -5.96 -1.60 -15.11
N ASP A 335 -7.10 -0.92 -15.01
CA ASP A 335 -7.94 -0.60 -16.16
C ASP A 335 -7.38 0.50 -17.06
N LYS A 336 -6.55 1.40 -16.52
CA LYS A 336 -6.00 2.54 -17.27
C LYS A 336 -4.49 2.47 -17.42
N ILE A 337 -3.74 2.60 -16.32
CA ILE A 337 -2.28 2.75 -16.38
C ILE A 337 -1.60 2.36 -15.07
N LEU A 338 -0.46 1.68 -15.20
CA LEU A 338 0.52 1.49 -14.14
C LEU A 338 1.68 2.47 -14.35
N PHE A 339 1.89 3.34 -13.38
CA PHE A 339 3.06 4.21 -13.30
C PHE A 339 4.06 3.70 -12.28
N MET A 340 5.35 3.71 -12.64
CA MET A 340 6.45 3.41 -11.74
C MET A 340 7.49 4.53 -11.78
N PHE A 341 7.71 5.16 -10.63
CA PHE A 341 8.65 6.24 -10.39
C PHE A 341 9.65 5.84 -9.29
N HIS A 342 10.88 6.35 -9.38
CA HIS A 342 11.91 6.31 -8.33
C HIS A 342 12.01 4.99 -7.54
N ASN A 343 12.78 3.99 -8.01
CA ASN A 343 13.03 2.74 -7.26
C ASN A 343 11.75 1.98 -6.83
N SER A 344 10.68 2.07 -7.62
CA SER A 344 9.45 1.32 -7.32
C SER A 344 9.61 -0.17 -7.63
N GLN A 345 8.98 -1.02 -6.82
CA GLN A 345 9.15 -2.47 -6.92
C GLN A 345 7.82 -3.23 -6.98
N ILE A 346 7.75 -4.23 -7.85
CA ILE A 346 6.74 -5.29 -7.81
C ILE A 346 7.51 -6.61 -7.77
N SER A 347 7.45 -7.36 -6.67
CA SER A 347 8.37 -8.48 -6.50
C SER A 347 7.78 -9.71 -5.82
N THR A 348 8.08 -10.86 -6.40
CA THR A 348 7.84 -12.20 -5.84
C THR A 348 9.14 -12.97 -5.69
N THR A 349 10.25 -12.25 -5.52
CA THR A 349 11.60 -12.84 -5.42
C THR A 349 11.71 -13.71 -4.17
N ALA A 350 12.30 -14.89 -4.34
CA ALA A 350 12.42 -15.87 -3.29
C ALA A 350 13.87 -16.30 -3.03
N GLY A 351 14.17 -16.46 -1.75
CA GLY A 351 15.41 -17.06 -1.30
C GLY A 351 16.59 -16.10 -1.15
N ASN A 352 17.60 -16.61 -0.47
CA ASN A 352 18.91 -16.00 -0.32
C ASN A 352 19.99 -17.09 -0.25
N GLU A 353 21.24 -16.70 -0.01
CA GLU A 353 22.39 -17.61 0.07
C GLU A 353 22.23 -18.75 1.08
N GLN A 354 21.55 -18.48 2.19
CA GLN A 354 21.43 -19.44 3.28
C GLN A 354 20.28 -20.43 3.08
N PHE A 355 19.12 -19.96 2.61
CA PHE A 355 17.89 -20.76 2.63
C PHE A 355 17.41 -21.21 1.24
N GLY A 356 17.86 -20.56 0.17
CA GLY A 356 17.36 -20.86 -1.17
C GLY A 356 15.88 -20.52 -1.38
N GLY A 357 15.33 -20.86 -2.54
CA GLY A 357 13.90 -20.68 -2.82
C GLY A 357 13.56 -20.58 -4.30
N ASN A 358 12.29 -20.82 -4.64
CA ASN A 358 11.74 -20.70 -6.00
C ASN A 358 10.97 -19.38 -6.13
N GLY A 359 11.23 -18.61 -7.19
CA GLY A 359 10.52 -17.35 -7.44
C GLY A 359 9.02 -17.56 -7.60
N GLY A 360 8.23 -16.58 -7.16
CA GLY A 360 6.77 -16.62 -7.26
C GLY A 360 6.21 -16.17 -8.62
N ASN A 361 4.92 -15.87 -8.70
CA ASN A 361 4.28 -15.49 -9.96
C ASN A 361 3.77 -14.05 -9.96
N ILE A 362 4.03 -13.32 -11.04
CA ILE A 362 3.51 -11.97 -11.28
C ILE A 362 2.64 -12.01 -12.53
N SER A 363 1.41 -11.52 -12.42
CA SER A 363 0.48 -11.32 -13.53
C SER A 363 0.04 -9.87 -13.55
N ILE A 364 0.31 -9.15 -14.64
CA ILE A 364 -0.06 -7.75 -14.82
C ILE A 364 -0.91 -7.63 -16.08
N ASN A 365 -2.14 -7.16 -15.91
CA ASN A 365 -3.05 -6.82 -17.01
C ASN A 365 -3.39 -5.34 -16.94
N THR A 366 -2.90 -4.57 -17.91
CA THR A 366 -3.12 -3.11 -17.99
C THR A 366 -2.95 -2.62 -19.41
N PRO A 367 -3.68 -1.60 -19.89
CA PRO A 367 -3.40 -1.05 -21.22
C PRO A 367 -2.00 -0.44 -21.34
N PHE A 368 -1.50 0.19 -20.28
CA PHE A 368 -0.20 0.89 -20.29
C PHE A 368 0.61 0.57 -19.03
N ILE A 369 1.90 0.35 -19.22
CA ILE A 369 2.93 0.39 -18.17
C ILE A 369 3.94 1.47 -18.55
N VAL A 370 4.19 2.42 -17.67
CA VAL A 370 5.18 3.48 -17.85
C VAL A 370 6.11 3.50 -16.65
N ALA A 371 7.35 3.09 -16.87
CA ALA A 371 8.43 3.17 -15.90
C ALA A 371 9.38 4.31 -16.28
N PHE A 372 9.55 5.27 -15.38
CA PHE A 372 10.42 6.42 -15.65
C PHE A 372 11.89 6.05 -15.38
N PRO A 373 12.85 6.44 -16.24
CA PRO A 373 14.26 6.21 -15.97
C PRO A 373 14.71 6.84 -14.64
N THR A 374 15.65 6.19 -13.97
CA THR A 374 16.20 6.63 -12.68
C THR A 374 17.73 6.61 -12.70
N ASP A 375 18.35 7.47 -11.90
CA ASP A 375 19.80 7.51 -11.74
C ASP A 375 20.26 6.49 -10.68
N GLY A 376 20.38 5.22 -11.08
CA GLY A 376 21.08 4.19 -10.29
C GLY A 376 20.20 3.25 -9.45
N ALA A 377 18.87 3.43 -9.44
CA ALA A 377 17.93 2.53 -8.77
C ALA A 377 16.66 2.36 -9.62
N GLY A 378 16.69 1.37 -10.50
CA GLY A 378 15.62 1.05 -11.45
C GLY A 378 14.28 0.78 -10.79
N ASN A 379 13.21 1.00 -11.56
CA ASN A 379 11.88 0.50 -11.27
C ASN A 379 11.77 -0.93 -11.77
N ASP A 380 11.50 -1.87 -10.88
CA ASP A 380 11.73 -3.27 -11.16
C ASP A 380 10.49 -4.16 -10.92
N ILE A 381 10.30 -5.12 -11.83
CA ILE A 381 9.32 -6.20 -11.72
C ILE A 381 10.08 -7.53 -11.66
N THR A 382 10.13 -8.15 -10.49
CA THR A 382 11.08 -9.24 -10.22
C THR A 382 10.45 -10.49 -9.63
N ALA A 383 10.61 -11.63 -10.30
CA ALA A 383 10.23 -12.96 -9.82
C ALA A 383 11.48 -13.85 -9.70
N ASN A 384 12.55 -13.33 -9.09
CA ASN A 384 13.85 -14.01 -9.08
C ASN A 384 13.91 -15.12 -8.02
N ALA A 385 14.94 -15.95 -8.12
CA ALA A 385 15.29 -16.99 -7.17
C ALA A 385 16.79 -16.98 -6.85
N PHE A 386 17.18 -17.51 -5.69
CA PHE A 386 18.59 -17.71 -5.36
C PHE A 386 19.09 -19.11 -5.79
N THR A 387 18.73 -20.18 -5.07
CA THR A 387 19.11 -21.56 -5.45
C THR A 387 18.02 -22.36 -6.16
N GLY A 388 16.75 -21.97 -6.03
CA GLY A 388 15.63 -22.63 -6.71
C GLY A 388 15.39 -22.07 -8.11
N ASN A 389 14.27 -22.40 -8.73
CA ASN A 389 13.95 -21.91 -10.08
C ASN A 389 13.38 -20.48 -10.01
N GLY A 390 13.70 -19.66 -11.01
CA GLY A 390 13.05 -18.38 -11.22
C GLY A 390 11.55 -18.55 -11.44
N GLY A 391 10.79 -17.50 -11.10
CA GLY A 391 9.34 -17.49 -11.15
C GLY A 391 8.76 -17.19 -12.53
N ASN A 392 7.46 -16.86 -12.60
CA ASN A 392 6.83 -16.51 -13.86
C ASN A 392 6.31 -15.07 -13.84
N VAL A 393 6.68 -14.28 -14.86
CA VAL A 393 6.15 -12.94 -15.07
C VAL A 393 5.33 -12.93 -16.35
N ASN A 394 4.02 -12.69 -16.23
CA ASN A 394 3.11 -12.56 -17.35
C ASN A 394 2.59 -11.12 -17.41
N ILE A 395 2.86 -10.42 -18.50
CA ILE A 395 2.41 -9.05 -18.71
C ILE A 395 1.55 -9.01 -19.97
N ASN A 396 0.29 -8.60 -19.81
CA ASN A 396 -0.61 -8.29 -20.91
C ASN A 396 -0.81 -6.77 -20.94
N SER A 397 -0.17 -6.10 -21.90
CA SER A 397 -0.25 -4.64 -22.03
C SER A 397 -0.23 -4.18 -23.48
N GLN A 398 -0.96 -3.12 -23.83
CA GLN A 398 -0.89 -2.56 -25.18
C GLN A 398 0.46 -1.90 -25.42
N PHE A 399 1.00 -1.22 -24.39
CA PHE A 399 2.30 -0.58 -24.45
C PHE A 399 3.09 -0.73 -23.16
N LEU A 400 4.40 -0.90 -23.32
CA LEU A 400 5.39 -0.99 -22.26
C LEU A 400 6.47 0.07 -22.53
N PHE A 401 6.59 1.06 -21.65
CA PHE A 401 7.53 2.18 -21.83
C PHE A 401 8.56 2.22 -20.70
N GLY A 402 9.83 2.37 -21.09
CA GLY A 402 10.93 2.66 -20.16
C GLY A 402 11.33 1.51 -19.24
N ILE A 403 10.88 0.28 -19.49
CA ILE A 403 11.26 -0.93 -18.75
C ILE A 403 11.48 -2.08 -19.73
N GLU A 404 12.48 -2.93 -19.48
CA GLU A 404 12.86 -4.00 -20.38
C GLU A 404 13.10 -5.32 -19.65
N SER A 405 12.82 -6.43 -20.31
CA SER A 405 13.13 -7.77 -19.81
C SER A 405 14.64 -8.03 -19.88
N ARG A 406 15.25 -8.45 -18.76
CA ARG A 406 16.67 -8.81 -18.68
C ARG A 406 16.88 -10.11 -17.90
N ASN A 407 18.05 -10.72 -18.10
CA ASN A 407 18.44 -11.98 -17.45
C ASN A 407 18.94 -11.78 -16.01
N LYS A 408 19.17 -10.54 -15.59
CA LYS A 408 19.63 -10.16 -14.26
C LYS A 408 19.22 -8.71 -14.00
N THR A 409 18.89 -8.40 -12.75
CA THR A 409 18.58 -7.03 -12.32
C THR A 409 19.82 -6.14 -12.46
N THR A 410 19.62 -4.92 -12.92
CA THR A 410 20.61 -3.89 -13.19
C THR A 410 20.26 -2.62 -12.42
N SER A 411 20.93 -1.51 -12.73
CA SER A 411 20.61 -0.21 -12.13
C SER A 411 19.56 0.59 -12.90
N VAL A 412 19.01 0.03 -13.98
CA VAL A 412 17.92 0.62 -14.77
C VAL A 412 16.64 -0.19 -14.58
N ASN A 413 15.52 0.27 -15.14
CA ASN A 413 14.24 -0.40 -14.98
C ASN A 413 14.22 -1.79 -15.62
N ASP A 414 13.96 -2.83 -14.81
CA ASP A 414 14.09 -4.23 -15.21
C ASP A 414 12.81 -5.06 -15.00
N ILE A 415 12.54 -5.99 -15.92
CA ILE A 415 11.69 -7.15 -15.69
C ILE A 415 12.58 -8.40 -15.64
N THR A 416 12.56 -9.13 -14.54
CA THR A 416 13.41 -10.33 -14.36
C THR A 416 12.68 -11.49 -13.70
N ALA A 417 13.05 -12.70 -14.09
CA ALA A 417 12.62 -13.95 -13.47
C ALA A 417 13.81 -14.92 -13.39
N SER A 418 14.98 -14.42 -13.02
CA SER A 418 16.25 -15.15 -13.07
C SER A 418 16.46 -16.03 -11.84
N SER A 419 17.40 -16.97 -11.94
CA SER A 419 17.94 -17.68 -10.78
C SER A 419 19.46 -17.67 -10.82
N GLU A 420 20.10 -17.53 -9.66
CA GLU A 420 21.57 -17.54 -9.54
C GLU A 420 22.14 -18.96 -9.72
N PHE A 421 21.55 -19.97 -9.07
CA PHE A 421 22.01 -21.37 -9.14
C PHE A 421 20.97 -22.36 -9.70
N GLY A 422 19.72 -21.94 -9.89
CA GLY A 422 18.67 -22.75 -10.49
C GLY A 422 18.38 -22.40 -11.94
N GLN A 423 17.25 -22.89 -12.47
CA GLN A 423 16.83 -22.53 -13.82
C GLN A 423 16.16 -21.15 -13.84
N PRO A 424 16.44 -20.28 -14.83
CA PRO A 424 15.66 -19.08 -15.06
C PRO A 424 14.18 -19.44 -15.30
N GLY A 425 13.29 -18.60 -14.78
CA GLY A 425 11.87 -18.69 -15.00
C GLY A 425 11.43 -18.05 -16.32
N ALA A 426 10.12 -17.90 -16.51
CA ALA A 426 9.55 -17.42 -17.76
C ALA A 426 9.07 -15.96 -17.66
N ILE A 427 9.36 -15.17 -18.70
CA ILE A 427 8.84 -13.83 -18.88
C ILE A 427 8.04 -13.80 -20.19
N ASN A 428 6.72 -13.66 -20.08
CA ASN A 428 5.81 -13.59 -21.22
C ASN A 428 5.20 -12.20 -21.31
N ILE A 429 5.57 -11.43 -22.33
CA ILE A 429 5.04 -10.09 -22.58
C ILE A 429 4.16 -10.15 -23.83
N ASN A 430 2.85 -10.07 -23.63
CA ASN A 430 1.87 -9.97 -24.69
C ASN A 430 1.53 -8.50 -24.95
N THR A 431 1.94 -8.01 -26.12
CA THR A 431 1.55 -6.70 -26.63
C THR A 431 0.63 -6.90 -27.84
N PRO A 432 -0.72 -6.83 -27.66
CA PRO A 432 -1.63 -6.93 -28.78
C PRO A 432 -1.29 -5.84 -29.79
N GLY A 433 -0.68 -6.24 -30.91
CA GLY A 433 -0.17 -5.29 -31.89
C GLY A 433 -1.29 -4.37 -32.36
N ILE A 434 -1.10 -3.06 -32.15
CA ILE A 434 -1.90 -2.06 -32.85
C ILE A 434 -1.35 -2.03 -34.27
N ASP A 435 -2.13 -2.53 -35.22
CA ASP A 435 -1.88 -2.37 -36.65
C ASP A 435 -2.06 -0.88 -37.01
N PRO A 436 -0.97 -0.10 -37.16
CA PRO A 436 -1.06 1.33 -37.41
C PRO A 436 -1.67 1.64 -38.78
N THR A 437 -1.76 0.64 -39.66
CA THR A 437 -2.32 0.80 -41.01
C THR A 437 -3.85 0.89 -41.00
N ARG A 438 -4.52 0.49 -39.90
CA ARG A 438 -5.99 0.59 -39.78
C ARG A 438 -6.51 2.01 -39.56
N SER A 439 -5.63 2.99 -39.30
CA SER A 439 -5.98 4.41 -39.16
C SER A 439 -5.31 5.30 -40.22
N LEU A 440 -4.74 4.69 -41.27
CA LEU A 440 -4.34 5.43 -42.46
C LEU A 440 -5.56 5.53 -43.38
N THR A 441 -6.44 6.50 -43.14
CA THR A 441 -7.31 6.98 -44.21
C THR A 441 -6.41 7.42 -45.35
N ASN A 442 -6.47 6.73 -46.49
CA ASN A 442 -5.84 7.21 -47.72
C ASN A 442 -6.37 8.61 -47.99
N LEU A 443 -5.47 9.60 -47.96
CA LEU A 443 -5.80 10.94 -48.43
C LEU A 443 -6.31 10.79 -49.88
N PRO A 444 -7.49 11.33 -50.22
CA PRO A 444 -8.01 11.21 -51.57
C PRO A 444 -6.98 11.81 -52.54
N GLN A 445 -6.39 10.97 -53.39
CA GLN A 445 -5.55 11.41 -54.51
C GLN A 445 -6.44 11.94 -55.64
N GLY A 446 -7.26 12.93 -55.32
CA GLY A 446 -7.95 13.75 -56.30
C GLY A 446 -7.32 15.13 -56.29
N ARG A 447 -6.69 15.54 -57.39
CA ARG A 447 -6.51 16.98 -57.61
C ARG A 447 -7.91 17.58 -57.64
N VAL A 448 -8.23 18.44 -56.69
CA VAL A 448 -9.40 19.31 -56.79
C VAL A 448 -9.06 20.32 -57.87
N ASN A 449 -9.54 20.12 -59.09
CA ASN A 449 -9.55 21.18 -60.09
C ASN A 449 -10.52 22.25 -59.58
N ALA A 450 -9.97 23.35 -59.05
CA ALA A 450 -10.76 24.54 -58.80
C ALA A 450 -11.23 25.09 -60.15
N GLU A 451 -12.50 24.90 -60.49
CA GLU A 451 -13.11 25.64 -61.59
C GLU A 451 -13.18 27.11 -61.21
N VAL A 452 -12.41 27.93 -61.92
CA VAL A 452 -12.43 29.39 -61.77
C VAL A 452 -13.69 29.89 -62.48
N SER A 453 -14.61 30.46 -61.71
CA SER A 453 -15.77 31.19 -62.22
C SER A 453 -15.34 32.29 -63.20
N GLN A 454 -15.79 32.20 -64.46
CA GLN A 454 -15.55 33.20 -65.52
C GLN A 454 -16.44 34.45 -65.42
N ASN A 455 -16.73 34.95 -64.21
CA ASN A 455 -17.54 36.15 -64.03
C ASN A 455 -16.79 37.32 -63.37
N CYS A 456 -15.63 37.68 -63.91
CA CYS A 456 -15.01 38.97 -63.63
C CYS A 456 -14.78 39.74 -64.94
N GLN A 457 -15.71 40.65 -65.26
CA GLN A 457 -15.45 41.72 -66.22
C GLN A 457 -14.41 42.67 -65.63
N ALA A 458 -13.32 42.91 -66.38
CA ALA A 458 -12.27 43.83 -65.99
C ALA A 458 -12.80 45.27 -65.95
N SER A 459 -12.94 45.84 -64.75
CA SER A 459 -13.05 47.29 -64.61
C SER A 459 -11.66 47.90 -64.79
N ARG A 460 -11.53 48.80 -65.78
CA ARG A 460 -10.30 49.53 -66.08
C ARG A 460 -9.91 50.38 -64.87
N GLY A 461 -8.83 50.00 -64.18
CA GLY A 461 -8.16 50.85 -63.18
C GLY A 461 -7.66 50.17 -61.90
N GLY A 462 -7.80 48.85 -61.73
CA GLY A 462 -7.32 48.14 -60.54
C GLY A 462 -6.09 47.26 -60.82
N THR A 463 -5.14 47.25 -59.89
CA THR A 463 -3.93 46.43 -59.88
C THR A 463 -4.23 44.93 -60.08
N THR A 464 -3.36 44.26 -60.85
CA THR A 464 -3.45 42.83 -61.18
C THR A 464 -3.62 41.95 -59.94
N ALA A 465 -4.74 41.23 -59.83
CA ALA A 465 -4.89 40.16 -58.85
C ALA A 465 -4.16 38.90 -59.35
N LYS A 466 -3.24 38.37 -58.54
CA LYS A 466 -2.63 37.05 -58.73
C LYS A 466 -3.22 36.09 -57.70
N LEU A 467 -3.67 34.92 -58.16
CA LEU A 467 -4.07 33.81 -57.30
C LEU A 467 -2.85 32.91 -57.06
N TYR A 468 -2.62 32.58 -55.80
CA TYR A 468 -1.64 31.59 -55.38
C TYR A 468 -2.37 30.41 -54.73
N ASN A 469 -2.05 29.19 -55.18
CA ASN A 469 -2.53 27.98 -54.55
C ASN A 469 -1.62 27.67 -53.34
N ILE A 470 -2.04 28.14 -52.17
CA ILE A 470 -1.49 27.68 -50.89
C ILE A 470 -2.17 26.36 -50.55
N GLY A 471 -1.43 25.26 -50.69
CA GLY A 471 -1.90 23.92 -50.38
C GLY A 471 -2.47 23.80 -48.95
N THR A 472 -3.16 22.70 -48.69
CA THR A 472 -3.98 22.49 -47.49
C THR A 472 -3.16 22.56 -46.19
N GLY A 473 -3.33 23.66 -45.46
CA GLY A 473 -3.42 23.59 -44.00
C GLY A 473 -2.22 24.05 -43.17
N GLY A 474 -1.24 24.76 -43.72
CA GLY A 474 -0.20 25.40 -42.90
C GLY A 474 -0.59 26.82 -42.48
N ILE A 475 -0.86 27.06 -41.20
CA ILE A 475 -0.94 28.44 -40.66
C ILE A 475 0.51 28.97 -40.55
N PRO A 476 0.85 30.12 -41.14
CA PRO A 476 2.17 30.71 -41.02
C PRO A 476 2.51 30.95 -39.53
N HIS A 477 3.73 30.62 -39.10
CA HIS A 477 4.19 30.83 -37.71
C HIS A 477 4.29 32.32 -37.32
N ASN A 478 4.09 33.26 -38.25
CA ASN A 478 4.01 34.69 -37.99
C ASN A 478 3.20 35.39 -39.12
N PRO A 479 2.24 36.29 -38.79
CA PRO A 479 1.44 37.06 -39.76
C PRO A 479 2.24 37.93 -40.76
N GLU A 480 3.53 38.23 -40.53
CA GLU A 480 4.33 39.04 -41.47
C GLU A 480 4.89 38.27 -42.68
N ALA A 481 4.86 36.94 -42.67
CA ALA A 481 5.46 36.09 -43.71
C ALA A 481 4.77 36.17 -45.10
N LEU A 482 3.63 36.87 -45.21
CA LEU A 482 2.89 37.03 -46.47
C LEU A 482 3.37 38.24 -47.31
N SER A 483 4.36 38.99 -46.83
CA SER A 483 4.76 40.27 -47.44
C SER A 483 6.00 40.22 -48.34
N ASN A 484 6.75 39.10 -48.41
CA ASN A 484 7.99 39.06 -49.19
C ASN A 484 8.25 37.68 -49.84
N PRO A 485 7.95 37.48 -51.13
CA PRO A 485 8.26 36.24 -51.85
C PRO A 485 9.61 36.37 -52.57
N GLU A 486 10.69 35.85 -51.97
CA GLU A 486 11.93 35.52 -52.70
C GLU A 486 11.88 34.06 -53.19
N PRO A 487 12.29 33.75 -54.43
CA PRO A 487 12.18 32.41 -55.00
C PRO A 487 13.41 31.56 -54.67
N PHE A 488 13.20 30.38 -54.06
CA PHE A 488 14.25 29.36 -53.95
C PHE A 488 14.41 28.63 -55.30
N MET A 489 15.53 28.88 -55.99
CA MET A 489 16.06 28.08 -57.10
C MET A 489 17.45 27.57 -56.70
N ASN A 490 17.54 26.29 -56.35
CA ASN A 490 18.40 25.28 -57.00
C ASN A 490 18.67 24.11 -56.05
N ALA A 491 18.07 22.96 -56.39
CA ALA A 491 18.59 21.66 -56.04
C ALA A 491 19.60 21.27 -57.14
N ASP A 492 20.85 21.04 -56.76
CA ASP A 492 21.88 20.52 -57.66
C ASP A 492 21.59 19.05 -58.01
N LEU A 493 21.63 18.76 -59.31
CA LEU A 493 21.57 17.42 -59.88
C LEU A 493 22.98 16.77 -59.91
N ILE A 494 23.04 15.48 -59.58
CA ILE A 494 24.23 14.61 -59.59
C ILE A 494 24.42 14.00 -61.00
N PRO A 495 25.65 13.77 -61.53
CA PRO A 495 26.06 12.36 -61.78
C PRO A 495 27.59 12.01 -61.81
N LEU A 496 27.89 10.80 -61.27
CA LEU A 496 28.88 9.72 -61.57
C LEU A 496 30.37 9.95 -61.99
N GLN A 497 31.26 9.09 -61.42
CA GLN A 497 32.74 8.98 -61.51
C GLN A 497 33.36 8.63 -62.90
N PRO A 498 34.68 8.88 -63.09
CA PRO A 498 35.62 7.75 -63.28
C PRO A 498 37.02 7.89 -62.59
N ALA A 499 37.72 6.75 -62.51
CA ALA A 499 38.94 6.44 -61.75
C ALA A 499 40.29 6.93 -62.33
N MET A 500 41.31 7.17 -61.47
CA MET A 500 42.61 6.44 -61.41
C MET A 500 43.79 7.20 -60.74
N ARG A 501 44.61 6.40 -60.03
CA ARG A 501 46.09 6.45 -59.82
C ARG A 501 46.75 7.31 -58.71
N ASN A 502 47.14 6.60 -57.64
CA ASN A 502 48.51 6.31 -57.13
C ASN A 502 49.56 7.41 -56.80
N ILE A 503 50.02 7.30 -55.53
CA ILE A 503 51.41 7.31 -54.97
C ILE A 503 51.89 8.58 -54.21
N PRO A 504 52.68 8.42 -53.12
CA PRO A 504 52.70 9.27 -51.91
C PRO A 504 54.02 10.02 -51.66
N GLU A 505 54.04 10.88 -50.63
CA GLU A 505 55.16 11.30 -49.74
C GLU A 505 54.68 12.59 -49.00
N ARG A 506 55.10 12.99 -47.80
CA ARG A 506 56.29 12.71 -46.98
C ARG A 506 55.99 13.16 -45.54
N ARG A 507 56.68 12.51 -44.58
CA ARG A 507 56.84 12.92 -43.18
C ARG A 507 57.52 14.28 -43.07
N GLU A 508 57.22 15.02 -42.01
CA GLU A 508 58.25 15.58 -41.13
C GLU A 508 57.72 15.84 -39.73
N ASN A 509 58.66 15.97 -38.80
CA ASN A 509 58.68 15.42 -37.45
C ASN A 509 58.90 16.55 -36.44
N ASP A 510 58.60 16.26 -35.18
CA ASP A 510 59.33 16.73 -33.99
C ASP A 510 59.04 18.12 -33.41
N SER A 511 58.50 18.17 -32.18
CA SER A 511 59.35 18.32 -30.98
C SER A 511 58.54 18.57 -29.70
N THR A 512 58.87 17.75 -28.70
CA THR A 512 58.56 17.85 -27.28
C THR A 512 59.15 19.11 -26.62
N ILE A 513 58.50 19.66 -25.59
CA ILE A 513 59.14 20.13 -24.33
C ILE A 513 58.10 20.13 -23.20
N SER A 514 58.48 19.50 -22.08
CA SER A 514 57.81 19.54 -20.79
C SER A 514 58.34 20.70 -19.93
N LYS A 515 57.51 21.25 -19.01
CA LYS A 515 57.86 21.42 -17.58
C LYS A 515 56.81 22.17 -16.75
N SER A 516 56.62 21.60 -15.56
CA SER A 516 56.49 22.21 -14.23
C SER A 516 55.12 22.69 -13.71
N THR A 517 54.68 21.92 -12.71
CA THR A 517 53.81 22.22 -11.57
C THR A 517 54.31 23.39 -10.70
N VAL A 518 53.39 24.05 -9.98
CA VAL A 518 53.33 24.27 -8.51
C VAL A 518 51.99 24.97 -8.15
N PRO A 519 51.34 24.63 -7.00
CA PRO A 519 49.99 25.08 -6.63
C PRO A 519 49.98 26.33 -5.71
N THR A 520 48.82 26.96 -5.53
CA THR A 520 48.62 28.04 -4.55
C THR A 520 47.40 27.75 -3.67
N GLN A 521 47.65 27.49 -2.38
CA GLN A 521 46.69 27.65 -1.28
C GLN A 521 46.83 29.06 -0.71
N THR A 522 45.72 29.70 -0.32
CA THR A 522 45.67 30.67 0.79
C THR A 522 44.34 30.56 1.54
N LEU A 523 44.48 30.65 2.87
CA LEU A 523 43.51 30.46 3.97
C LEU A 523 42.73 31.76 4.31
N PRO A 524 41.69 31.71 5.18
CA PRO A 524 40.70 32.77 5.38
C PRO A 524 41.08 33.79 6.46
N CYS A 525 40.36 34.92 6.50
CA CYS A 525 40.38 35.90 7.60
C CYS A 525 39.10 35.81 8.45
N GLN A 526 39.29 35.90 9.77
CA GLN A 526 38.28 36.03 10.82
C GLN A 526 37.80 37.49 10.96
N GLU A 527 36.58 37.69 11.47
CA GLU A 527 36.33 38.11 12.86
C GLU A 527 35.03 37.46 13.38
#